data_AF-B5VJ13-F1
#
_entry.id   AF-B5VJ13-F1
#
_cell.length_a   1.000
_cell.length_b   1.000
_cell.length_c   1.000
_cell.angle_alpha   90.00
_cell.angle_beta   90.00
_cell.angle_gamma   90.00
#
_symmetry.space_group_name_H-M   'P 1'
#
loop_
_entity.id
_entity.type
_entity.pdbx_description
1 polymer ?
#
loop_
_entity_poly.entity_id
_entity_poly.type
_entity_poly.pdbx_seq_one_letter_code
_entity_poly.pdbx_strand_id
1 'polypeptide(L)'
;MAQRESDCSHWKRFGHFGSDNWSLTERNFGQYNHESAEFMNQRYIYLKWKERFLLDDEEQENLMLDDNHHLEGASFEGFYYVCLDQLTGSVEGYYYHPACELFQKLELVPTNCDALNTYSSGFEIA
;
A
#
# COMPACT_ATOMS: atom_id res chain seq x y z
N MET A 1 11.58 -8.31 6.56
CA MET A 1 11.60 -7.88 5.14
C MET A 1 11.36 -9.09 4.26
N ALA A 2 10.60 -8.97 3.16
CA ALA A 2 10.40 -10.07 2.22
C ALA A 2 11.72 -10.43 1.51
N GLN A 3 11.84 -11.70 1.11
CA GLN A 3 12.97 -12.16 0.30
C GLN A 3 12.83 -11.63 -1.13
N ARG A 4 13.95 -11.35 -1.80
CA ARG A 4 14.00 -10.73 -3.14
C ARG A 4 13.19 -11.47 -4.20
N GLU A 5 13.11 -12.80 -4.10
CA GLU A 5 12.32 -13.65 -5.00
C GLU A 5 10.81 -13.44 -4.81
N SER A 6 10.39 -13.21 -3.56
CA SER A 6 9.01 -12.85 -3.22
C SER A 6 8.66 -11.46 -3.74
N ASP A 7 9.57 -10.48 -3.65
CA ASP A 7 9.37 -9.13 -4.21
C ASP A 7 9.12 -9.19 -5.71
N CYS A 8 9.99 -9.86 -6.47
CA CYS A 8 9.84 -10.00 -7.93
C CYS A 8 8.50 -10.64 -8.32
N SER A 9 8.06 -11.64 -7.55
CA SER A 9 6.82 -12.37 -7.84
C SER A 9 5.58 -11.53 -7.59
N HIS A 10 5.57 -10.69 -6.55
CA HIS A 10 4.46 -9.78 -6.27
C HIS A 10 4.39 -8.66 -7.29
N TRP A 11 5.53 -8.04 -7.61
CA TRP A 11 5.53 -6.93 -8.53
C TRP A 11 5.12 -7.31 -9.96
N LYS A 12 5.50 -8.50 -10.44
CA LYS A 12 5.06 -9.03 -11.74
C LYS A 12 3.55 -9.26 -11.85
N ARG A 13 2.81 -9.21 -10.74
CA ARG A 13 1.37 -9.46 -10.73
C ARG A 13 0.57 -8.26 -11.21
N PHE A 14 1.09 -7.05 -11.06
CA PHE A 14 0.50 -5.86 -11.64
C PHE A 14 0.59 -5.98 -13.17
N GLY A 15 -0.55 -6.01 -13.86
CA GLY A 15 -0.59 -6.21 -15.32
C GLY A 15 0.14 -5.14 -16.13
N HIS A 16 0.44 -4.00 -15.51
CA HIS A 16 1.18 -2.88 -16.09
C HIS A 16 2.68 -2.91 -15.75
N PHE A 17 3.11 -3.86 -14.92
CA PHE A 17 4.50 -4.09 -14.57
C PHE A 17 5.20 -4.88 -15.68
N GLY A 18 5.60 -4.19 -16.75
CA GLY A 18 6.42 -4.79 -17.80
C GLY A 18 6.27 -4.27 -19.22
N SER A 19 5.42 -3.27 -19.50
CA SER A 19 5.24 -2.80 -20.89
C SER A 19 6.38 -1.91 -21.39
N ASP A 20 7.10 -1.21 -20.51
CA ASP A 20 8.22 -0.33 -20.87
C ASP A 20 9.46 -0.77 -20.10
N ASN A 21 10.42 -1.43 -20.76
CA ASN A 21 11.81 -1.67 -20.33
C ASN A 21 12.04 -1.67 -18.80
N TRP A 22 11.24 -2.46 -18.08
CA TRP A 22 11.19 -2.38 -16.63
C TRP A 22 12.09 -3.46 -16.04
N SER A 23 13.37 -3.16 -15.92
CA SER A 23 14.27 -4.06 -15.23
C SER A 23 14.16 -3.90 -13.72
N LEU A 24 13.67 -4.96 -13.05
CA LEU A 24 13.73 -5.13 -11.60
C LEU A 24 15.14 -4.97 -11.01
N THR A 25 16.19 -5.02 -11.84
CA THR A 25 17.58 -4.85 -11.39
C THR A 25 18.07 -3.41 -11.45
N GLU A 26 17.43 -2.51 -12.21
CA GLU A 26 17.93 -1.14 -12.43
C GLU A 26 17.39 -0.13 -11.41
N ARG A 27 16.15 -0.31 -10.94
CA ARG A 27 15.66 0.45 -9.79
C ARG A 27 15.81 -0.37 -8.53
N ASN A 28 16.75 0.02 -7.70
CA ASN A 28 16.82 -0.40 -6.30
C ASN A 28 15.47 -0.09 -5.62
N PHE A 29 14.53 -1.03 -5.63
CA PHE A 29 13.27 -0.93 -4.91
C PHE A 29 13.57 -0.70 -3.43
N GLY A 30 13.52 0.56 -2.98
CA GLY A 30 13.89 0.98 -1.63
C GLY A 30 15.03 1.99 -1.51
N GLN A 31 15.76 2.33 -2.59
CA GLN A 31 16.62 3.53 -2.59
C GLN A 31 15.84 4.71 -3.16
N TYR A 32 15.23 5.46 -2.26
CA TYR A 32 14.78 6.81 -2.56
C TYR A 32 16.02 7.68 -2.82
N ASN A 33 16.20 8.15 -4.04
CA ASN A 33 17.11 9.24 -4.34
C ASN A 33 16.31 10.54 -4.31
N HIS A 34 16.55 11.37 -3.30
CA HIS A 34 15.88 12.66 -3.09
C HIS A 34 16.07 13.63 -4.27
N GLU A 35 17.11 13.44 -5.08
CA GLU A 35 17.43 14.31 -6.22
C GLU A 35 16.62 13.96 -7.47
N SER A 36 16.10 12.73 -7.58
CA SER A 36 15.34 12.27 -8.74
C SER A 36 13.86 12.13 -8.41
N ALA A 37 13.13 13.24 -8.50
CA ALA A 37 11.67 13.32 -8.52
C ALA A 37 11.01 12.63 -9.75
N GLU A 38 11.77 11.85 -10.52
CA GLU A 38 11.36 11.26 -11.80
C GLU A 38 10.11 10.39 -11.68
N PHE A 39 9.90 9.74 -10.52
CA PHE A 39 8.71 8.92 -10.28
C PHE A 39 7.41 9.73 -10.29
N MET A 40 7.45 11.04 -9.98
CA MET A 40 6.25 11.90 -9.99
C MET A 40 5.68 12.07 -11.40
N ASN A 41 6.54 11.98 -12.43
CA ASN A 41 6.12 12.10 -13.83
C ASN A 41 5.66 10.76 -14.45
N GLN A 42 5.64 9.67 -13.69
CA GLN A 42 5.25 8.36 -14.19
C GLN A 42 3.78 8.06 -13.91
N ARG A 43 3.08 7.40 -14.82
CA ARG A 43 1.68 7.05 -14.60
C ARG A 43 1.44 6.18 -13.36
N TYR A 44 2.32 5.20 -13.14
CA TYR A 44 2.17 4.23 -12.04
C TYR A 44 3.20 4.52 -10.94
N ILE A 45 2.73 4.68 -9.71
CA ILE A 45 3.57 4.80 -8.52
C ILE A 45 3.48 3.51 -7.72
N TYR A 46 4.63 2.91 -7.43
CA TYR A 46 4.74 1.67 -6.66
C TYR A 46 5.13 1.97 -5.21
N LEU A 47 4.39 1.40 -4.26
CA LEU A 47 4.50 1.67 -2.83
C LEU A 47 4.51 0.35 -2.03
N LYS A 48 5.03 0.40 -0.80
CA LYS A 48 4.81 -0.65 0.20
C LYS A 48 4.05 -0.05 1.38
N TRP A 49 2.84 -0.56 1.66
CA TRP A 49 2.04 -0.10 2.80
C TRP A 49 2.19 -1.07 3.96
N LYS A 50 2.50 -0.54 5.15
CA LYS A 50 2.63 -1.31 6.38
C LYS A 50 1.67 -0.76 7.42
N GLU A 51 0.69 -1.57 7.79
CA GLU A 51 -0.18 -1.31 8.95
C GLU A 51 0.68 -1.35 10.22
N ARG A 52 0.46 -0.40 11.13
CA ARG A 52 1.26 -0.29 12.36
C ARG A 52 0.48 -0.70 13.60
N PHE A 53 -0.75 -0.20 13.72
CA PHE A 53 -1.63 -0.40 14.85
C PHE A 53 -3.09 -0.21 14.40
N LEU A 54 -4.01 -0.74 15.19
CA LEU A 54 -5.43 -0.42 15.08
C LEU A 54 -5.66 0.93 15.73
N LEU A 55 -6.53 1.75 15.15
CA LEU A 55 -6.99 2.96 15.80
C LEU A 55 -8.07 2.54 16.80
N ASP A 56 -7.88 2.88 18.07
CA ASP A 56 -8.90 2.69 19.09
C ASP A 56 -9.95 3.78 18.90
N ASP A 57 -11.14 3.40 18.44
CA ASP A 57 -12.30 4.28 18.53
C ASP A 57 -12.78 4.28 20.00
N GLU A 58 -13.03 5.46 20.59
CA GLU A 58 -13.54 5.62 21.97
C GLU A 58 -14.85 4.84 22.22
N GLU A 59 -15.60 4.46 21.19
CA GLU A 59 -16.80 3.60 21.32
C GLU A 59 -16.48 2.11 21.53
N GLN A 60 -15.26 1.66 21.21
CA GLN A 60 -14.83 0.27 21.45
C GLN A 60 -14.33 0.02 22.87
N GLU A 61 -14.12 1.04 23.70
CA GLU A 61 -13.60 0.90 25.06
C GLU A 61 -14.50 0.00 25.95
N ASN A 62 -15.80 -0.12 25.63
CA ASN A 62 -16.74 -0.98 26.36
C ASN A 62 -16.67 -2.48 26.00
N LEU A 63 -15.89 -2.86 24.98
CA LEU A 63 -15.61 -4.28 24.65
C LEU A 63 -14.16 -4.69 24.99
N MET A 64 -13.35 -3.75 25.47
CA MET A 64 -11.93 -3.91 25.81
C MET A 64 -11.73 -4.47 27.23
N LEU A 65 -12.24 -5.66 27.49
CA LEU A 65 -11.89 -6.45 28.68
C LEU A 65 -11.12 -7.72 28.29
N ASP A 66 -10.07 -7.59 27.47
CA ASP A 66 -8.96 -8.54 27.45
C ASP A 66 -7.71 -7.85 26.90
N ASP A 67 -6.56 -8.06 27.55
CA ASP A 67 -5.24 -7.53 27.21
C ASP A 67 -4.70 -8.10 25.87
N ASN A 68 -5.52 -8.80 25.10
CA ASN A 68 -5.23 -9.34 23.78
C ASN A 68 -6.10 -8.66 22.72
N HIS A 69 -5.63 -7.54 22.19
CA HIS A 69 -6.09 -6.99 20.90
C HIS A 69 -5.64 -7.90 19.73
N HIS A 70 -6.00 -9.18 19.78
CA HIS A 70 -5.78 -10.13 18.72
C HIS A 70 -7.09 -10.29 17.96
N LEU A 71 -7.18 -9.70 16.77
CA LEU A 71 -8.30 -9.95 15.86
C LEU A 71 -8.23 -11.42 15.43
N GLU A 72 -9.12 -12.26 15.94
CA GLU A 72 -9.20 -13.67 15.52
C GLU A 72 -9.39 -13.75 13.99
N GLY A 73 -8.39 -14.32 13.31
CA GLY A 73 -8.43 -14.50 11.85
C GLY A 73 -7.90 -13.34 11.02
N ALA A 74 -7.42 -12.25 11.63
CA ALA A 74 -6.76 -11.16 10.90
C ALA A 74 -5.41 -10.79 11.55
N SER A 75 -4.36 -10.71 10.74
CA SER A 75 -3.05 -10.24 11.16
C SER A 75 -2.61 -9.06 10.31
N PHE A 76 -2.16 -8.01 10.97
CA PHE A 76 -1.52 -6.85 10.34
C PHE A 76 0.01 -6.97 10.35
N GLU A 77 0.58 -8.15 10.66
CA GLU A 77 2.03 -8.37 10.68
C GLU A 77 2.67 -8.28 9.30
N GLY A 78 1.90 -8.58 8.25
CA GLY A 78 2.30 -8.45 6.85
C GLY A 78 2.37 -7.01 6.35
N PHE A 79 2.48 -6.86 5.04
CA PHE A 79 2.45 -5.57 4.34
C PHE A 79 1.88 -5.74 2.93
N TYR A 80 1.52 -4.63 2.29
CA TYR A 80 0.97 -4.62 0.94
C TYR A 80 2.00 -4.12 -0.06
N TYR A 81 2.13 -4.82 -1.18
CA TYR A 81 2.64 -4.24 -2.42
C TYR A 81 1.51 -3.45 -3.06
N VAL A 82 1.76 -2.19 -3.41
CA VAL A 82 0.71 -1.28 -3.89
C VAL A 82 1.15 -0.57 -5.17
N CYS A 83 0.21 -0.38 -6.09
CA CYS A 83 0.36 0.39 -7.32
C CYS A 83 -0.77 1.43 -7.39
N LEU A 84 -0.41 2.70 -7.45
CA LEU A 84 -1.33 3.82 -7.69
C LEU A 84 -1.24 4.22 -9.16
N ASP A 85 -2.38 4.24 -9.87
CA ASP A 85 -2.50 4.85 -11.19
C ASP A 85 -2.82 6.35 -11.03
N GLN A 86 -1.85 7.22 -11.27
CA GLN A 86 -2.03 8.68 -11.17
C GLN A 86 -3.08 9.23 -12.13
N LEU A 87 -3.37 8.53 -13.23
CA LEU A 87 -4.34 9.00 -14.21
C LEU A 87 -5.79 8.79 -13.72
N THR A 88 -6.07 7.65 -13.08
CA THR A 88 -7.42 7.27 -12.64
C THR A 88 -7.63 7.44 -11.13
N GLY A 89 -6.54 7.57 -10.36
CA GLY A 89 -6.52 7.53 -8.90
C GLY A 89 -6.78 6.13 -8.32
N SER A 90 -6.94 5.10 -9.16
CA SER A 90 -7.19 3.73 -8.70
C SER A 90 -5.95 3.15 -8.04
N VAL A 91 -6.16 2.34 -7.01
CA VAL A 91 -5.10 1.65 -6.27
C VAL A 91 -5.32 0.14 -6.38
N GLU A 92 -4.30 -0.56 -6.84
CA GLU A 92 -4.23 -2.02 -6.82
C GLU A 92 -3.17 -2.44 -5.78
N GLY A 93 -3.39 -3.53 -5.07
CA GLY A 93 -2.38 -4.08 -4.17
C GLY A 93 -2.51 -5.57 -3.91
N TYR A 94 -1.44 -6.11 -3.33
CA TYR A 94 -1.33 -7.52 -2.94
C TYR A 94 -0.72 -7.62 -1.54
N TYR A 95 -1.44 -8.28 -0.63
CA TYR A 95 -0.93 -8.54 0.71
C TYR A 95 0.14 -9.63 0.69
N TYR A 96 1.15 -9.45 1.53
CA TYR A 96 2.21 -10.41 1.77
C TYR A 96 2.43 -10.63 3.27
N HIS A 97 2.34 -11.89 3.67
CA HIS A 97 2.83 -12.39 4.94
C HIS A 97 3.30 -13.84 4.75
N PRO A 98 4.47 -14.24 5.28
CA PRO A 98 5.06 -15.55 4.99
C PRO A 98 4.20 -16.74 5.48
N ALA A 99 3.34 -16.52 6.47
CA ALA A 99 2.46 -17.55 7.02
C ALA A 99 1.01 -17.48 6.50
N CYS A 100 0.69 -16.53 5.61
CA CYS A 100 -0.65 -16.35 5.09
C CYS A 100 -0.77 -16.79 3.63
N GLU A 101 -2.02 -16.88 3.16
CA GLU A 101 -2.31 -17.09 1.75
C GLU A 101 -1.68 -15.97 0.89
N LEU A 102 -1.03 -16.38 -0.20
CA LEU A 102 -0.34 -15.47 -1.12
C LEU A 102 -1.35 -14.73 -2.00
N PHE A 103 -1.00 -13.49 -2.36
CA PHE A 103 -1.70 -12.70 -3.38
C PHE A 103 -3.16 -12.34 -3.05
N GLN A 104 -3.48 -12.14 -1.77
CA GLN A 104 -4.77 -11.53 -1.40
C GLN A 104 -4.82 -10.12 -1.99
N LYS A 105 -5.85 -9.87 -2.81
CA LYS A 105 -5.93 -8.69 -3.68
C LYS A 105 -6.65 -7.53 -2.99
N LEU A 106 -6.11 -6.33 -3.15
CA LEU A 106 -6.69 -5.05 -2.74
C LEU A 106 -7.00 -4.23 -4.00
N GLU A 107 -8.23 -3.73 -4.13
CA GLU A 107 -8.63 -2.82 -5.21
C GLU A 107 -9.44 -1.67 -4.63
N LEU A 108 -8.97 -0.45 -4.86
CA LEU A 108 -9.64 0.78 -4.42
C LEU A 108 -9.83 1.70 -5.62
N VAL A 109 -11.00 2.34 -5.70
CA VAL A 109 -11.30 3.38 -6.68
C VAL A 109 -11.62 4.67 -5.93
N PRO A 110 -11.17 5.84 -6.43
CA PRO A 110 -11.54 7.11 -5.82
C PRO A 110 -13.05 7.29 -5.85
N THR A 111 -13.65 7.50 -4.69
CA THR A 111 -15.03 7.96 -4.59
C THR A 111 -15.02 9.48 -4.75
N ASN A 112 -15.12 9.96 -5.99
CA ASN A 112 -15.39 11.39 -6.23
C ASN A 112 -16.81 11.71 -5.77
N CYS A 113 -16.96 12.00 -4.48
CA CYS A 113 -18.14 12.65 -3.98
C CYS A 113 -17.88 14.15 -4.03
N ASP A 114 -18.56 14.87 -4.93
CA ASP A 114 -18.45 16.33 -5.07
C ASP A 114 -18.68 17.05 -3.72
N ALA A 115 -19.43 16.44 -2.80
CA ALA A 115 -19.68 16.94 -1.45
C ALA A 115 -18.45 16.91 -0.51
N LEU A 116 -17.49 16.00 -0.71
CA LEU A 116 -16.29 15.86 0.13
C LEU A 116 -15.09 16.65 -0.43
N ASN A 117 -15.06 16.87 -1.75
CA ASN A 117 -13.97 17.56 -2.43
C ASN A 117 -14.09 19.10 -2.45
N THR A 118 -15.13 19.67 -1.84
CA THR A 118 -15.35 21.14 -1.82
C THR A 118 -14.36 21.86 -0.89
N TYR A 119 -13.77 21.17 0.09
CA TYR A 119 -12.82 21.74 1.04
C TYR A 119 -11.61 20.82 1.22
N SER A 120 -10.49 21.15 0.57
CA SER A 120 -9.20 20.50 0.82
C SER A 120 -8.44 21.32 1.87
N SER A 121 -8.33 20.79 3.10
CA SER A 121 -7.48 21.36 4.14
C SER A 121 -6.11 20.69 4.09
N GLY A 122 -5.12 21.38 3.53
CA GLY A 122 -3.71 20.95 3.64
C GLY A 122 -3.19 21.21 5.04
N PHE A 123 -2.41 20.28 5.59
CA PHE A 123 -1.60 20.53 6.78
C PHE A 123 -0.15 20.16 6.49
N GLU A 124 0.77 20.95 7.00
CA GLU A 124 2.18 20.62 7.07
C GLU A 124 2.56 20.55 8.55
N ILE A 125 3.30 19.51 8.92
CA ILE A 125 3.86 19.38 10.26
C ILE A 125 5.17 20.17 10.27
N ALA A 126 5.32 21.07 11.23
CA ALA A 126 6.49 21.93 11.42
C ALA A 126 7.73 21.15 11.89
#